data_AF-A0A6I3X9T8-F1
#
_entry.id   AF-A0A6I3X9T8-F1
#
_cell.length_a   1.000
_cell.length_b   1.000
_cell.length_c   1.000
_cell.angle_alpha   90.00
_cell.angle_beta   90.00
_cell.angle_gamma   90.00
#
_symmetry.space_group_name_H-M   'P 1'
#
loop_
_entity.id
_entity.type
_entity.pdbx_description
1 polymer ?
#
loop_
_entity_poly.entity_id
_entity_poly.type
_entity_poly.pdbx_seq_one_letter_code
_entity_poly.pdbx_strand_id
1 'polypeptide(L)'
;MNQAPVSREAVLSELERRRSLDPDIHAGRLFGLVYPSGREDVEELIREVYESFLFHNALNPLRFPELNAMEREVIQMTADLLHRTPTERHAGSVTSGGTESILMSMLVNRARAQARGITAP
;
A
#
# COMPACT_ATOMS: atom_id res chain seq x y z
N MET A 1 -20.23 -18.58 -23.98
CA MET A 1 -20.27 -17.27 -24.65
C MET A 1 -18.84 -16.98 -25.09
N ASN A 2 -18.47 -17.38 -26.31
CA ASN A 2 -17.12 -17.22 -26.87
C ASN A 2 -17.03 -15.83 -27.51
N GLN A 3 -16.65 -14.81 -26.75
CA GLN A 3 -16.25 -13.54 -27.35
C GLN A 3 -14.79 -13.67 -27.80
N ALA A 4 -14.50 -13.19 -29.01
CA ALA A 4 -13.13 -13.11 -29.51
C ALA A 4 -12.30 -12.18 -28.60
N PRO A 5 -10.98 -12.41 -28.46
CA PRO A 5 -10.13 -11.55 -27.65
C PRO A 5 -10.22 -10.09 -28.12
N VAL A 6 -10.40 -9.15 -27.18
CA VAL A 6 -10.42 -7.72 -27.45
C VAL A 6 -8.99 -7.23 -27.70
N SER A 7 -8.79 -6.33 -28.68
CA SER A 7 -7.46 -5.77 -28.95
C SER A 7 -6.98 -4.86 -27.82
N ARG A 8 -5.66 -4.73 -27.64
CA ARG A 8 -5.05 -3.81 -26.66
C ARG A 8 -5.58 -2.39 -26.82
N GLU A 9 -5.64 -1.90 -28.05
CA GLU A 9 -6.11 -0.56 -28.36
C GLU A 9 -7.58 -0.38 -27.95
N ALA A 10 -8.45 -1.33 -28.29
CA ALA A 10 -9.86 -1.27 -27.91
C ALA A 10 -10.05 -1.27 -26.38
N VAL A 11 -9.23 -2.02 -25.63
CA VAL A 11 -9.25 -2.00 -24.16
C VAL A 11 -8.85 -0.62 -23.64
N LEU A 12 -7.72 -0.07 -24.11
CA LEU A 12 -7.21 1.22 -23.62
C LEU A 12 -8.15 2.37 -23.95
N SER A 13 -8.68 2.42 -25.18
CA SER A 13 -9.65 3.46 -25.59
C SER A 13 -10.93 3.42 -24.76
N GLU A 14 -11.44 2.21 -24.44
CA GLU A 14 -12.63 2.09 -23.60
C GLU A 14 -12.36 2.52 -22.15
N LEU A 15 -11.19 2.19 -21.60
CA LEU A 15 -10.80 2.64 -20.25
C LEU A 15 -10.65 4.17 -20.19
N GLU A 16 -10.01 4.78 -21.19
CA GLU A 16 -9.88 6.23 -21.28
C GLU A 16 -11.24 6.92 -21.40
N ARG A 17 -12.14 6.38 -22.23
CA ARG A 17 -13.52 6.87 -22.35
C ARG A 17 -14.24 6.82 -21.00
N ARG A 18 -14.10 5.75 -20.22
CA ARG A 18 -14.71 5.65 -18.88
C ARG A 18 -14.09 6.64 -17.90
N ARG A 19 -12.76 6.72 -17.88
CA ARG A 19 -12.00 7.63 -17.01
C ARG A 19 -12.33 9.10 -17.25
N SER A 20 -12.77 9.47 -18.45
CA SER A 20 -13.19 10.86 -18.74
C SER A 20 -14.36 11.36 -17.88
N LEU A 21 -15.06 10.45 -17.20
CA LEU A 21 -16.13 10.78 -16.25
C LEU A 21 -15.62 10.97 -14.81
N ASP A 22 -14.36 10.62 -14.54
CA ASP A 22 -13.78 10.74 -13.21
C ASP A 22 -13.49 12.22 -12.88
N PRO A 23 -13.60 12.61 -11.60
CA PRO A 23 -13.25 13.96 -11.18
C PRO A 23 -11.75 14.24 -11.37
N ASP A 24 -11.42 15.50 -11.66
CA ASP A 24 -10.03 15.96 -11.64
C ASP A 24 -9.46 15.88 -10.22
N ILE A 25 -8.53 14.94 -10.02
CA ILE A 25 -7.90 14.65 -8.73
C ILE A 25 -6.95 15.77 -8.27
N HIS A 26 -6.47 16.62 -9.19
CA HIS A 26 -5.58 17.74 -8.86
C HIS A 26 -6.34 19.05 -8.62
N ALA A 27 -7.65 19.10 -8.89
CA ALA A 27 -8.46 20.30 -8.70
C ALA A 27 -8.70 20.68 -7.22
N GLY A 28 -8.28 19.85 -6.26
CA GLY A 28 -8.48 20.12 -4.83
C GLY A 28 -9.95 20.05 -4.37
N ARG A 29 -10.81 19.31 -5.09
CA ARG A 29 -12.26 19.22 -4.85
C ARG A 29 -12.73 17.88 -4.24
N LEU A 30 -11.80 16.99 -3.90
CA LEU A 30 -12.08 15.63 -3.41
C LEU A 30 -11.62 15.49 -1.96
N PHE A 31 -12.36 16.11 -1.03
CA PHE A 31 -11.99 16.12 0.39
C PHE A 31 -11.86 14.71 0.98
N GLY A 32 -10.67 14.37 1.46
CA GLY A 32 -10.39 13.10 2.16
C GLY A 32 -10.40 11.85 1.29
N LEU A 33 -10.37 12.00 -0.05
CA LEU A 33 -10.54 10.86 -0.97
C LEU A 33 -9.24 10.47 -1.70
N VAL A 34 -8.55 11.45 -2.32
CA VAL A 34 -7.32 11.21 -3.08
C VAL A 34 -6.25 12.19 -2.62
N TYR A 35 -5.00 11.71 -2.52
CA TYR A 35 -3.85 12.46 -2.04
C TYR A 35 -2.73 12.47 -3.09
N PRO A 36 -2.90 13.17 -4.23
CA PRO A 36 -1.82 13.34 -5.19
C PRO A 36 -0.66 14.11 -4.55
N SER A 37 0.56 13.91 -5.04
CA SER A 37 1.72 14.59 -4.47
C SER A 37 1.75 16.08 -4.83
N GLY A 38 1.08 16.46 -5.94
CA GLY A 38 1.13 17.80 -6.50
C GLY A 38 2.47 18.12 -7.17
N ARG A 39 3.33 17.11 -7.32
CA ARG A 39 4.69 17.19 -7.88
C ARG A 39 4.83 16.18 -9.01
N GLU A 40 4.97 16.69 -10.22
CA GLU A 40 5.09 15.87 -11.43
C GLU A 40 6.29 14.93 -11.37
N ASP A 41 7.44 15.42 -10.87
CA ASP A 41 8.67 14.62 -10.72
C ASP A 41 8.50 13.43 -9.78
N VAL A 42 7.71 13.59 -8.70
CA VAL A 42 7.41 12.50 -7.76
C VAL A 42 6.41 11.52 -8.35
N GLU A 43 5.39 11.99 -9.05
CA GLU A 43 4.36 11.15 -9.66
C GLU A 43 4.89 10.32 -10.84
N GLU A 44 5.83 10.87 -11.61
CA GLU A 44 6.55 10.14 -12.66
C GLU A 44 7.39 9.01 -12.06
N LEU A 45 8.16 9.31 -11.01
CA LEU A 45 8.95 8.28 -10.30
C LEU A 45 8.06 7.15 -9.76
N ILE A 46 6.91 7.47 -9.15
CA ILE A 46 5.98 6.45 -8.65
C ILE A 46 5.50 5.53 -9.79
N ARG A 47 5.22 6.09 -10.97
CA ARG A 47 4.78 5.31 -12.14
C ARG A 47 5.86 4.36 -12.63
N GLU A 48 7.09 4.84 -12.77
CA GLU A 48 8.24 4.04 -13.22
C GLU A 48 8.57 2.90 -12.25
N VAL A 49 8.53 3.18 -10.94
CA VAL A 49 8.72 2.16 -9.90
C VAL A 49 7.59 1.14 -9.96
N TYR A 50 6.33 1.57 -10.06
CA TYR A 50 5.20 0.65 -10.14
C TYR A 50 5.30 -0.29 -11.34
N GLU A 51 5.67 0.22 -12.52
CA GLU A 51 5.86 -0.59 -13.72
C GLU A 51 7.01 -1.60 -13.55
N SER A 52 8.12 -1.17 -12.96
CA SER A 52 9.30 -2.01 -12.72
C SER A 52 9.02 -3.15 -11.74
N PHE A 53 8.11 -2.94 -10.79
CA PHE A 53 7.80 -3.90 -9.72
C PHE A 53 6.45 -4.62 -9.88
N LEU A 54 5.71 -4.41 -10.97
CA LEU A 54 4.33 -4.84 -11.17
C LEU A 54 4.03 -6.31 -10.85
N PHE A 55 4.99 -7.22 -11.09
CA PHE A 55 4.84 -8.66 -10.86
C PHE A 55 5.61 -9.20 -9.64
N HIS A 56 6.11 -8.32 -8.77
CA HIS A 56 6.75 -8.74 -7.53
C HIS A 56 5.74 -9.24 -6.50
N ASN A 57 6.17 -10.15 -5.62
CA ASN A 57 5.28 -10.77 -4.64
C ASN A 57 5.97 -10.95 -3.27
N ALA A 58 5.48 -10.23 -2.25
CA ALA A 58 6.01 -10.26 -0.89
C ALA A 58 5.85 -11.62 -0.18
N LEU A 59 5.05 -12.55 -0.70
CA LEU A 59 4.84 -13.88 -0.11
C LEU A 59 6.15 -14.66 0.07
N ASN A 60 7.14 -14.46 -0.80
CA ASN A 60 8.44 -15.10 -0.67
C ASN A 60 9.58 -14.06 -0.60
N PRO A 61 9.92 -13.56 0.60
CA PRO A 61 10.93 -12.52 0.78
C PRO A 61 12.35 -12.98 0.42
N LEU A 62 12.60 -14.29 0.32
CA LEU A 62 13.89 -14.83 -0.14
C LEU A 62 14.03 -14.79 -1.67
N ARG A 63 12.89 -14.77 -2.40
CA ARG A 63 12.88 -14.68 -3.87
C ARG A 63 12.82 -13.24 -4.37
N PHE A 64 12.26 -12.33 -3.58
CA PHE A 64 12.18 -10.91 -3.87
C PHE A 64 12.92 -10.10 -2.79
N PRO A 65 14.27 -10.19 -2.75
CA PRO A 65 15.07 -9.59 -1.68
C PRO A 65 14.93 -8.06 -1.63
N GLU A 66 14.84 -7.41 -2.80
CA GLU A 66 14.68 -5.96 -2.90
C GLU A 66 13.33 -5.49 -2.36
N LEU A 67 12.24 -6.19 -2.68
CA LEU A 67 10.92 -5.89 -2.13
C LEU A 67 10.93 -5.99 -0.60
N ASN A 68 11.55 -7.04 -0.05
CA ASN A 68 11.71 -7.19 1.39
C ASN A 68 12.63 -6.11 2.01
N ALA A 69 13.62 -5.60 1.27
CA ALA A 69 14.44 -4.47 1.73
C ALA A 69 13.59 -3.18 1.81
N MET A 70 12.87 -2.85 0.74
CA MET A 70 11.99 -1.68 0.69
C MET A 70 10.93 -1.69 1.81
N GLU A 71 10.28 -2.84 2.08
CA GLU A 71 9.31 -2.94 3.18
C GLU A 71 9.94 -2.63 4.55
N ARG A 72 11.17 -3.13 4.79
CA ARG A 72 11.91 -2.84 6.04
C ARG A 72 12.29 -1.37 6.15
N GLU A 73 12.69 -0.76 5.05
CA GLU A 73 13.03 0.67 5.01
C GLU A 73 11.80 1.53 5.30
N VAL A 74 10.63 1.21 4.74
CA VAL A 74 9.36 1.90 5.05
C VAL A 74 9.02 1.80 6.53
N ILE A 75 9.13 0.60 7.12
CA ILE A 75 8.90 0.38 8.56
C ILE A 75 9.88 1.22 9.39
N GLN A 76 11.15 1.26 8.98
CA GLN A 76 12.19 2.00 9.67
C GLN A 76 11.96 3.51 9.61
N MET A 77 11.74 4.07 8.43
CA MET A 77 11.41 5.49 8.25
C MET A 77 10.16 5.88 9.02
N THR A 78 9.12 5.04 9.03
CA THR A 78 7.88 5.30 9.78
C THR A 78 8.15 5.33 11.29
N ALA A 79 8.95 4.39 11.81
CA ALA A 79 9.30 4.38 13.22
C ALA A 79 10.15 5.59 13.62
N ASP A 80 11.05 6.04 12.75
CA ASP A 80 11.83 7.28 12.95
C ASP A 80 10.94 8.53 12.97
N LEU A 81 9.95 8.61 12.07
CA LEU A 81 8.92 9.67 12.06
C LEU A 81 8.08 9.69 13.34
N LEU A 82 7.85 8.52 13.94
CA LEU A 82 7.12 8.37 15.20
C LEU A 82 8.03 8.49 16.44
N HIS A 83 9.21 9.10 16.29
CA HIS A 83 10.12 9.44 17.37
C HIS A 83 10.61 8.26 18.20
N ARG A 84 10.81 7.09 17.58
CA ARG A 84 11.45 5.96 18.28
C ARG A 84 12.80 6.40 18.85
N THR A 85 13.19 5.83 19.99
CA THR A 85 14.55 6.06 20.53
C THR A 85 15.54 5.02 19.99
N PRO A 86 16.85 5.33 19.88
CA PRO A 86 17.85 4.37 19.38
C PRO A 86 17.96 3.08 20.18
N THR A 87 17.58 3.11 21.46
CA THR A 87 17.62 1.95 22.37
C THR A 87 16.30 1.19 22.41
N GLU A 88 15.25 1.72 21.78
CA GLU A 88 13.94 1.10 21.74
C GLU A 88 13.90 -0.03 20.73
N ARG A 89 13.39 -1.20 21.17
CA ARG A 89 13.12 -2.31 20.26
C ARG A 89 11.81 -2.03 19.54
N HIS A 90 11.85 -1.95 18.22
CA HIS A 90 10.67 -1.86 17.37
C HIS A 90 10.63 -3.01 16.36
N ALA A 91 9.43 -3.31 15.93
CA ALA A 91 9.15 -4.20 14.80
C ALA A 91 7.86 -3.70 14.14
N GLY A 92 7.65 -4.07 12.89
CA GLY A 92 6.47 -3.69 12.14
C GLY A 92 6.25 -4.60 10.95
N SER A 93 5.14 -4.37 10.27
CA SER A 93 4.80 -4.98 8.99
C SER A 93 4.09 -3.95 8.12
N VAL A 94 4.37 -3.96 6.82
CA VAL A 94 3.53 -3.25 5.85
C VAL A 94 2.20 -3.99 5.73
N THR A 95 1.10 -3.24 5.60
CA THR A 95 -0.26 -3.78 5.44
C THR A 95 -0.90 -3.14 4.20
N SER A 96 -2.05 -3.66 3.77
CA SER A 96 -2.79 -3.13 2.63
C SER A 96 -3.41 -1.75 2.87
N GLY A 97 -3.49 -1.31 4.14
CA GLY A 97 -4.10 -0.04 4.51
C GLY A 97 -4.47 0.04 5.99
N GLY A 98 -5.01 1.20 6.39
CA GLY A 98 -5.30 1.51 7.79
C GLY A 98 -6.23 0.52 8.50
N THR A 99 -7.25 0.01 7.80
CA THR A 99 -8.17 -1.00 8.35
C THR A 99 -7.44 -2.28 8.73
N GLU A 100 -6.57 -2.81 7.86
CA GLU A 100 -5.79 -4.02 8.18
C GLU A 100 -4.84 -3.74 9.34
N SER A 101 -4.16 -2.59 9.37
CA SER A 101 -3.28 -2.21 10.50
C SER A 101 -4.02 -2.20 11.85
N ILE A 102 -5.24 -1.66 11.89
CA ILE A 102 -6.06 -1.65 13.10
C ILE A 102 -6.44 -3.09 13.50
N LEU A 103 -6.91 -3.89 12.55
CA LEU A 103 -7.30 -5.29 12.82
C LEU A 103 -6.12 -6.12 13.31
N MET A 104 -4.93 -5.95 12.74
CA MET A 104 -3.71 -6.63 13.19
C MET A 104 -3.32 -6.22 14.61
N SER A 105 -3.41 -4.93 14.93
CA SER A 105 -3.18 -4.44 16.31
C SER A 105 -4.18 -5.04 17.30
N MET A 106 -5.47 -5.07 16.95
CA MET A 106 -6.52 -5.68 17.76
C MET A 106 -6.28 -7.17 17.96
N LEU A 107 -5.93 -7.91 16.89
CA LEU A 107 -5.63 -9.33 16.93
C LEU A 107 -4.47 -9.65 17.90
N VAL A 108 -3.36 -8.91 17.79
CA VAL A 108 -2.18 -9.09 18.64
C VAL A 108 -2.51 -8.80 20.11
N ASN A 109 -3.20 -7.69 20.38
CA ASN A 109 -3.55 -7.32 21.76
C ASN A 109 -4.57 -8.30 22.38
N ARG A 110 -5.55 -8.77 21.60
CA ARG A 110 -6.49 -9.81 22.04
C ARG A 110 -5.76 -11.10 22.40
N ALA A 111 -4.85 -11.57 21.53
CA ALA A 111 -4.05 -12.77 21.79
C ALA A 111 -3.17 -12.62 23.05
N ARG A 112 -2.56 -11.44 23.22
CA ARG A 112 -1.77 -11.10 24.42
C ARG A 112 -2.62 -11.10 25.69
N ALA A 113 -3.85 -10.59 25.64
CA ALA A 113 -4.77 -10.59 26.78
C ALA A 113 -5.21 -12.03 27.14
N GLN A 114 -5.54 -12.84 26.14
CA GLN A 114 -5.88 -14.26 26.32
C GLN A 114 -4.73 -15.06 26.94
N ALA A 115 -3.49 -14.84 26.50
CA ALA A 115 -2.29 -15.45 27.08
C ALA A 115 -2.07 -15.05 28.56
N ARG A 116 -2.72 -13.99 29.04
CA ARG A 116 -2.72 -13.53 30.43
C ARG A 116 -3.97 -13.95 31.22
N GLY A 117 -4.82 -14.82 30.64
CA GLY A 117 -6.04 -15.31 31.28
C GLY A 117 -7.25 -14.39 31.14
N ILE A 118 -7.17 -13.31 30.37
CA ILE A 118 -8.32 -12.43 30.11
C ILE A 118 -9.14 -13.04 28.97
N THR A 119 -10.30 -13.59 29.30
CA THR A 119 -11.16 -14.35 28.37
C THR A 119 -12.22 -13.51 27.66
N ALA A 120 -12.50 -12.30 28.17
CA ALA A 120 -13.39 -11.31 27.56
C ALA A 120 -12.69 -9.92 27.52
N PRO A 121 -11.67 -9.76 26.66
CA PRO A 121 -10.89 -8.53 26.53
C PRO A 121 -11.63 -7.43 25.76
#